data_AF-A0A7S0GSX5-F1
#
_entry.id   AF-A0A7S0GSX5-F1
#
_cell.length_a   1.000
_cell.length_b   1.000
_cell.length_c   1.000
_cell.angle_alpha   90.00
_cell.angle_beta   90.00
_cell.angle_gamma   90.00
#
_symmetry.space_group_name_H-M   'P 1'
#
loop_
_entity.id
_entity.type
_entity.pdbx_description
1 polymer ?
#
loop_
_entity_poly.entity_id
_entity_poly.type
_entity_poly.pdbx_seq_one_letter_code
_entity_poly.pdbx_strand_id
1 'polypeptide(L)'
;ADCVSRRGDVGYAARHFEQLLERCPTEYTALERLITLLRRAGNIDAAKRYIETAKNSGSMASYHPGMHYCHGLYLKAMCESSEALAAFNKARKDSKWGPKAIEEMIKIYLDPGNGGSFTDLLDSKTDMAQQINAVEKLLDELADIGGDRYLISVFQAYCNMATRNRTGIEESVENLQKMIASQDARARDFVPALVAISTGLIMLKKYGKAKNFLKRTTRPTEKQFRMFQDDILAGWLLMA
;
A
#
# COMPACT_ATOMS: atom_id res chain seq x y z
N ALA A 1 -13.41 -15.61 19.37
CA ALA A 1 -14.64 -14.79 19.23
C ALA A 1 -14.42 -13.61 18.27
N ASP A 2 -13.32 -12.86 18.41
CA ASP A 2 -13.03 -11.67 17.57
C ASP A 2 -12.94 -11.91 16.06
N CYS A 3 -12.41 -13.05 15.60
CA CYS A 3 -12.30 -13.32 14.16
C CYS A 3 -13.65 -13.53 13.48
N VAL A 4 -14.65 -14.06 14.20
CA VAL A 4 -16.02 -14.28 13.68
C VAL A 4 -16.80 -12.97 13.66
N SER A 5 -16.66 -12.14 14.70
CA SER A 5 -17.26 -10.80 14.74
C SER A 5 -16.74 -9.91 13.60
N ARG A 6 -15.43 -9.91 13.36
CA ARG A 6 -14.80 -9.10 12.31
C ARG A 6 -15.19 -9.55 10.89
N ARG A 7 -15.37 -10.86 10.65
CA ARG A 7 -15.92 -11.36 9.36
C ARG A 7 -17.37 -10.91 9.16
N GLY A 8 -18.17 -10.88 10.22
CA GLY A 8 -19.54 -10.35 10.20
C GLY A 8 -19.58 -8.86 9.83
N ASP A 9 -18.72 -8.04 10.44
CA ASP A 9 -18.64 -6.60 10.19
C ASP A 9 -18.17 -6.26 8.77
N VAL A 10 -17.19 -7.00 8.25
CA VAL A 10 -16.71 -6.83 6.87
C VAL A 10 -17.81 -7.17 5.86
N GLY A 11 -18.56 -8.25 6.09
CA GLY A 11 -19.70 -8.63 5.24
C GLY A 11 -20.84 -7.62 5.27
N TYR A 12 -21.15 -7.07 6.44
CA TYR A 12 -22.18 -6.03 6.60
C TYR A 12 -21.78 -4.71 5.92
N ALA A 13 -20.53 -4.27 6.10
CA ALA A 13 -20.01 -3.09 5.44
C ALA A 13 -19.95 -3.23 3.91
N ALA A 14 -19.55 -4.41 3.40
CA ALA A 14 -19.54 -4.69 1.98
C ALA A 14 -20.94 -4.54 1.37
N ARG A 15 -21.96 -5.15 1.99
CA ARG A 15 -23.37 -5.06 1.55
C ARG A 15 -23.87 -3.62 1.46
N HIS A 16 -23.47 -2.74 2.37
CA HIS A 16 -23.83 -1.33 2.30
C HIS A 16 -23.23 -0.63 1.07
N PHE A 17 -21.96 -0.89 0.77
CA PHE A 17 -21.34 -0.34 -0.44
C PHE A 17 -21.91 -0.95 -1.72
N GLU A 18 -22.24 -2.25 -1.71
CA GLU A 18 -22.91 -2.92 -2.84
C GLU A 18 -24.25 -2.25 -3.15
N GLN A 19 -25.11 -2.05 -2.15
CA GLN A 19 -26.41 -1.37 -2.30
C GLN A 19 -26.25 0.09 -2.78
N LEU A 20 -25.22 0.79 -2.31
CA LEU A 20 -24.93 2.15 -2.75
C LEU A 20 -24.52 2.17 -4.22
N LEU A 21 -23.64 1.26 -4.65
CA LEU A 21 -23.14 1.19 -6.02
C LEU A 21 -24.18 0.69 -7.02
N GLU A 22 -25.19 -0.06 -6.57
CA GLU A 22 -26.36 -0.39 -7.40
C GLU A 22 -27.19 0.84 -7.77
N ARG A 23 -27.20 1.88 -6.92
CA ARG A 23 -27.90 3.14 -7.18
C ARG A 23 -27.00 4.20 -7.82
N CYS A 24 -25.74 4.23 -7.42
CA CYS A 24 -24.75 5.24 -7.81
C CYS A 24 -23.44 4.56 -8.24
N PRO A 25 -23.39 3.96 -9.44
CA PRO A 25 -22.23 3.18 -9.90
C PRO A 25 -20.97 4.03 -10.10
N THR A 26 -21.10 5.35 -10.28
CA THR A 26 -19.97 6.28 -10.44
C THR A 26 -19.41 6.82 -9.12
N GLU A 27 -19.88 6.34 -7.96
CA GLU A 27 -19.31 6.75 -6.67
C GLU A 27 -18.01 5.99 -6.38
N TYR A 28 -16.92 6.42 -7.02
CA TYR A 28 -15.63 5.71 -6.99
C TYR A 28 -15.03 5.60 -5.58
N THR A 29 -15.36 6.50 -4.66
CA THR A 29 -14.90 6.39 -3.26
C THR A 29 -15.53 5.18 -2.57
N ALA A 30 -16.80 4.89 -2.89
CA ALA A 30 -17.47 3.68 -2.42
C ALA A 30 -16.91 2.43 -3.10
N LEU A 31 -16.62 2.51 -4.41
CA LEU A 31 -16.02 1.42 -5.18
C LEU A 31 -14.63 1.04 -4.64
N GLU A 32 -13.76 2.01 -4.36
CA GLU A 32 -12.45 1.80 -3.70
C GLU A 32 -12.61 1.01 -2.39
N ARG A 33 -13.56 1.42 -1.54
CA ARG A 33 -13.82 0.78 -0.25
C ARG A 33 -14.34 -0.65 -0.43
N LEU A 34 -15.25 -0.87 -1.38
CA LEU A 34 -15.78 -2.19 -1.68
C LEU A 34 -14.66 -3.13 -2.18
N ILE A 35 -13.84 -2.68 -3.13
CA ILE A 35 -12.69 -3.47 -3.64
C ILE A 35 -11.76 -3.87 -2.49
N THR A 36 -11.45 -2.92 -1.60
CA THR A 36 -10.60 -3.18 -0.43
C THR A 36 -11.21 -4.22 0.51
N LEU A 37 -12.52 -4.14 0.78
CA LEU A 37 -13.23 -5.11 1.63
C LEU A 37 -13.30 -6.49 0.98
N LEU A 38 -13.61 -6.56 -0.31
CA LEU A 38 -13.68 -7.81 -1.07
C LEU A 38 -12.31 -8.51 -1.16
N ARG A 39 -11.24 -7.75 -1.38
CA ARG A 39 -9.86 -8.26 -1.30
C ARG A 39 -9.58 -8.89 0.06
N ARG A 40 -9.92 -8.18 1.15
CA ARG A 40 -9.73 -8.67 2.53
C ARG A 40 -10.57 -9.91 2.86
N ALA A 41 -11.74 -10.03 2.24
CA ALA A 41 -12.61 -11.19 2.38
C ALA A 41 -12.17 -12.37 1.50
N GLY A 42 -11.16 -12.21 0.64
CA GLY A 42 -10.73 -13.22 -0.32
C GLY A 42 -11.74 -13.44 -1.47
N ASN A 43 -12.58 -12.45 -1.77
CA ASN A 43 -13.63 -12.50 -2.78
C ASN A 43 -13.47 -11.34 -3.78
N ILE A 44 -12.26 -11.14 -4.30
CA ILE A 44 -11.96 -10.03 -5.20
C ILE A 44 -12.72 -10.14 -6.53
N ASP A 45 -13.03 -11.35 -6.98
CA ASP A 45 -13.77 -11.61 -8.24
C ASP A 45 -15.13 -10.91 -8.27
N ALA A 46 -15.81 -10.80 -7.12
CA ALA A 46 -17.08 -10.11 -7.01
C ALA A 46 -16.99 -8.61 -7.38
N ALA A 47 -15.82 -7.99 -7.27
CA ALA A 47 -15.62 -6.59 -7.62
C ALA A 47 -15.78 -6.33 -9.12
N LYS A 48 -15.54 -7.33 -9.97
CA LYS A 48 -15.57 -7.21 -11.44
C LYS A 48 -16.91 -6.67 -11.93
N ARG A 49 -18.03 -7.15 -11.38
CA ARG A 49 -19.39 -6.66 -11.73
C ARG A 49 -19.53 -5.16 -11.49
N TYR A 50 -19.07 -4.67 -10.35
CA TYR A 50 -19.21 -3.26 -9.96
C TYR A 50 -18.31 -2.37 -10.82
N ILE A 51 -17.11 -2.84 -11.17
CA ILE A 51 -16.20 -2.16 -12.09
C ILE A 51 -16.82 -2.02 -13.48
N GLU A 52 -17.37 -3.10 -14.03
CA GLU A 52 -18.01 -3.06 -15.35
C GLU A 52 -19.28 -2.19 -15.33
N THR A 53 -20.05 -2.23 -14.25
CA THR A 53 -21.24 -1.37 -14.11
C THR A 53 -20.85 0.11 -14.06
N ALA A 54 -19.82 0.47 -13.28
CA ALA A 54 -19.28 1.83 -13.19
C ALA A 54 -18.70 2.31 -14.54
N LYS A 55 -18.01 1.43 -15.26
CA LYS A 55 -17.44 1.76 -16.57
C LYS A 55 -18.51 2.02 -17.64
N ASN A 56 -19.64 1.31 -17.56
CA ASN A 56 -20.72 1.38 -18.53
C ASN A 56 -21.84 2.37 -18.15
N SER A 57 -21.78 3.01 -16.98
CA SER A 57 -22.85 3.91 -16.52
C SER A 57 -22.90 5.27 -17.22
N GLY A 58 -21.94 5.58 -18.08
CA GLY A 58 -21.95 6.80 -18.89
C GLY A 58 -20.76 6.91 -19.85
N SER A 59 -20.89 7.75 -20.87
CA SER A 59 -19.88 7.92 -21.93
C SER A 59 -18.50 8.39 -21.41
N MET A 60 -18.49 9.15 -20.32
CA MET A 60 -17.26 9.68 -19.69
C MET A 60 -16.81 8.89 -18.46
N ALA A 61 -17.60 7.93 -17.99
CA ALA A 61 -17.30 7.19 -16.76
C ALA A 61 -16.01 6.38 -16.89
N SER A 62 -15.76 5.82 -18.07
CA SER A 62 -14.55 5.05 -18.40
C SER A 62 -13.25 5.86 -18.41
N TYR A 63 -13.33 7.19 -18.54
CA TYR A 63 -12.18 8.12 -18.56
C TYR A 63 -11.96 8.81 -17.20
N HIS A 64 -12.83 8.60 -16.23
CA HIS A 64 -12.73 9.25 -14.94
C HIS A 64 -11.50 8.73 -14.16
N PRO A 65 -10.66 9.59 -13.57
CA PRO A 65 -9.47 9.17 -12.81
C PRO A 65 -9.79 8.18 -11.68
N GLY A 66 -10.92 8.37 -11.00
CA GLY A 66 -11.42 7.43 -9.99
C GLY A 66 -11.77 6.04 -10.52
N MET A 67 -12.27 5.94 -11.76
CA MET A 67 -12.51 4.65 -12.41
C MET A 67 -11.17 3.98 -12.73
N HIS A 68 -10.21 4.72 -13.28
CA HIS A 68 -8.86 4.20 -13.54
C HIS A 68 -8.15 3.72 -12.27
N TYR A 69 -8.25 4.48 -11.18
CA TYR A 69 -7.70 4.08 -9.88
C TYR A 69 -8.37 2.81 -9.33
N CYS A 70 -9.71 2.74 -9.32
CA CYS A 70 -10.43 1.54 -8.86
C CYS A 70 -10.11 0.31 -9.70
N HIS A 71 -10.01 0.47 -11.02
CA HIS A 71 -9.62 -0.62 -11.91
C HIS A 71 -8.19 -1.09 -11.62
N GLY A 72 -7.25 -0.17 -11.40
CA GLY A 72 -5.87 -0.50 -11.00
C GLY A 72 -5.80 -1.28 -9.70
N LEU A 73 -6.61 -0.92 -8.68
CA LEU A 73 -6.67 -1.68 -7.43
C LEU A 73 -7.14 -3.12 -7.63
N TYR A 74 -8.13 -3.34 -8.50
CA TYR A 74 -8.61 -4.67 -8.84
C TYR A 74 -7.56 -5.48 -9.59
N LEU A 75 -6.95 -4.92 -10.64
CA LEU A 75 -5.90 -5.58 -11.42
C LEU A 75 -4.71 -5.96 -10.54
N LYS A 76 -4.28 -5.06 -9.65
CA LYS A 76 -3.24 -5.35 -8.66
C LYS A 76 -3.62 -6.52 -7.76
N ALA A 77 -4.87 -6.57 -7.28
CA ALA A 77 -5.34 -7.67 -6.44
C ALA A 77 -5.46 -9.00 -7.20
N MET A 78 -5.64 -8.96 -8.52
CA MET A 78 -5.59 -10.12 -9.43
C MET A 78 -4.16 -10.51 -9.84
N CYS A 79 -3.13 -9.86 -9.28
CA CYS A 79 -1.72 -10.08 -9.65
C CYS A 79 -1.40 -9.69 -11.12
N GLU A 80 -2.15 -8.75 -11.70
CA GLU A 80 -1.93 -8.19 -13.05
C GLU A 80 -1.19 -6.84 -12.96
N SER A 81 0.10 -6.89 -12.61
CA SER A 81 0.86 -5.68 -12.20
C SER A 81 1.12 -4.70 -13.34
N SER A 82 1.31 -5.19 -14.56
CA SER A 82 1.57 -4.35 -15.74
C SER A 82 0.33 -3.52 -16.10
N GLU A 83 -0.82 -4.19 -16.12
CA GLU A 83 -2.13 -3.61 -16.38
C GLU A 83 -2.53 -2.65 -15.25
N ALA A 84 -2.24 -3.00 -13.99
CA ALA A 84 -2.45 -2.14 -12.84
C ALA A 84 -1.64 -0.84 -12.95
N LEU A 85 -0.35 -0.92 -13.28
CA LEU A 85 0.50 0.26 -13.51
C LEU A 85 -0.05 1.15 -14.63
N ALA A 86 -0.52 0.56 -15.74
CA ALA A 86 -1.13 1.30 -16.83
C ALA A 86 -2.42 2.02 -16.40
N ALA A 87 -3.24 1.39 -15.55
CA ALA A 87 -4.45 1.99 -14.99
C ALA A 87 -4.12 3.13 -14.01
N PHE A 88 -3.19 2.93 -13.08
CA PHE A 88 -2.78 3.98 -12.13
C PHE A 88 -2.14 5.18 -12.82
N ASN A 89 -1.36 4.96 -13.88
CA ASN A 89 -0.76 6.06 -14.64
C ASN A 89 -1.81 6.99 -15.25
N LYS A 90 -3.02 6.49 -15.58
CA LYS A 90 -4.13 7.31 -16.07
C LYS A 90 -4.82 8.14 -14.96
N ALA A 91 -4.66 7.75 -13.70
CA ALA A 91 -5.19 8.47 -12.53
C ALA A 91 -4.15 9.39 -11.87
N ARG A 92 -2.85 9.17 -12.13
CA ARG A 92 -1.69 9.80 -11.48
C ARG A 92 -1.70 11.34 -11.42
N LYS A 93 -2.24 12.01 -12.44
CA LYS A 93 -2.26 13.49 -12.53
C LYS A 93 -3.48 14.15 -11.88
N ASP A 94 -4.43 13.37 -11.36
CA ASP A 94 -5.60 13.89 -10.68
C ASP A 94 -5.29 14.34 -9.25
N SER A 95 -5.89 15.42 -8.77
CA SER A 95 -5.60 15.96 -7.43
C SER A 95 -6.12 15.09 -6.28
N LYS A 96 -7.19 14.31 -6.49
CA LYS A 96 -7.79 13.41 -5.48
C LYS A 96 -7.22 12.00 -5.57
N TRP A 97 -7.10 11.47 -6.79
CA TRP A 97 -6.71 10.08 -7.05
C TRP A 97 -5.22 9.91 -7.33
N GLY A 98 -4.54 10.97 -7.75
CA GLY A 98 -3.12 10.96 -8.10
C GLY A 98 -2.21 10.51 -6.97
N PRO A 99 -2.27 11.11 -5.76
CA PRO A 99 -1.43 10.69 -4.65
C PRO A 99 -1.54 9.19 -4.36
N LYS A 100 -2.78 8.68 -4.26
CA LYS A 100 -3.02 7.26 -4.03
C LYS A 100 -2.55 6.38 -5.18
N ALA A 101 -2.76 6.82 -6.43
CA ALA A 101 -2.30 6.08 -7.61
C ALA A 101 -0.77 5.95 -7.62
N ILE A 102 -0.05 7.04 -7.31
CA ILE A 102 1.41 7.03 -7.21
C ILE A 102 1.87 6.11 -6.07
N GLU A 103 1.24 6.18 -4.90
CA GLU A 103 1.54 5.27 -3.79
C GLU A 103 1.40 3.79 -4.19
N GLU A 104 0.33 3.43 -4.91
CA GLU A 104 0.13 2.06 -5.39
C GLU A 104 1.13 1.65 -6.47
N MET A 105 1.53 2.56 -7.37
CA MET A 105 2.59 2.33 -8.35
C MET A 105 3.95 2.09 -7.67
N ILE A 106 4.31 2.89 -6.67
CA ILE A 106 5.55 2.71 -5.89
C ILE A 106 5.55 1.34 -5.23
N LYS A 107 4.44 0.93 -4.60
CA LYS A 107 4.31 -0.39 -3.98
C LYS A 107 4.52 -1.52 -5.00
N ILE A 108 4.02 -1.39 -6.23
CA ILE A 108 4.24 -2.40 -7.29
C ILE A 108 5.72 -2.48 -7.67
N TYR A 109 6.40 -1.34 -7.82
CA TYR A 109 7.83 -1.35 -8.16
C TYR A 109 8.73 -1.87 -7.02
N LEU A 110 8.31 -1.68 -5.76
CA LEU A 110 9.01 -2.22 -4.59
C LEU A 110 8.65 -3.69 -4.32
N ASP A 111 7.58 -4.22 -4.92
CA ASP A 111 7.15 -5.61 -4.83
C ASP A 111 6.67 -6.18 -6.20
N PRO A 112 7.58 -6.34 -7.19
CA PRO A 112 7.26 -6.90 -8.51
C PRO A 112 6.86 -8.38 -8.48
N GLY A 113 7.06 -9.08 -7.35
CA GLY A 113 6.83 -10.51 -7.20
C GLY A 113 5.41 -10.92 -6.84
N ASN A 114 4.47 -9.96 -6.70
CA ASN A 114 3.08 -10.20 -6.34
C ASN A 114 2.91 -11.11 -5.11
N GLY A 115 3.65 -10.83 -4.03
CA GLY A 115 3.54 -11.58 -2.77
C GLY A 115 4.58 -12.68 -2.54
N GLY A 116 5.69 -12.69 -3.29
CA GLY A 116 6.92 -13.34 -2.84
C GLY A 116 7.41 -12.68 -1.55
N SER A 117 8.11 -13.42 -0.69
CA SER A 117 8.68 -12.80 0.52
C SER A 117 9.59 -11.63 0.11
N PHE A 118 9.61 -10.53 0.86
CA PHE A 118 10.55 -9.41 0.63
C PHE A 118 12.01 -9.89 0.53
N THR A 119 12.32 -11.08 1.06
CA THR A 119 13.61 -11.76 0.90
C THR A 119 13.86 -12.31 -0.50
N ASP A 120 12.83 -12.83 -1.17
CA ASP A 120 12.91 -13.51 -2.48
C ASP A 120 13.07 -12.49 -3.62
N LEU A 121 12.54 -11.30 -3.39
CA LEU A 121 12.58 -10.15 -4.28
C LEU A 121 13.99 -9.60 -4.52
N LEU A 122 14.92 -9.93 -3.62
CA LEU A 122 16.24 -9.34 -3.60
C LEU A 122 17.23 -10.00 -4.58
N ASP A 123 16.84 -11.08 -5.30
CA ASP A 123 17.78 -11.90 -6.09
C ASP A 123 17.83 -11.59 -7.60
N SER A 124 16.93 -10.76 -8.14
CA SER A 124 16.93 -10.33 -9.56
C SER A 124 17.64 -8.98 -9.74
N LYS A 125 18.96 -8.95 -9.96
CA LYS A 125 19.78 -7.72 -9.92
C LYS A 125 19.59 -6.71 -11.07
N THR A 126 19.21 -7.16 -12.28
CA THR A 126 19.29 -6.30 -13.49
C THR A 126 18.09 -5.36 -13.64
N ASP A 127 16.90 -5.75 -13.19
CA ASP A 127 15.67 -4.93 -13.27
C ASP A 127 15.55 -3.92 -12.12
N MET A 128 16.26 -4.17 -11.01
CA MET A 128 16.16 -3.36 -9.79
C MET A 128 16.61 -1.91 -9.98
N ALA A 129 17.65 -1.65 -10.77
CA ALA A 129 18.13 -0.28 -10.98
C ALA A 129 17.11 0.60 -11.73
N GLN A 130 16.43 0.02 -12.73
CA GLN A 130 15.37 0.73 -13.47
C GLN A 130 14.14 0.95 -12.60
N GLN A 131 13.77 -0.04 -11.79
CA GLN A 131 12.68 0.06 -10.83
C GLN A 131 12.95 1.15 -9.78
N ILE A 132 14.16 1.18 -9.20
CA ILE A 132 14.56 2.21 -8.22
C ILE A 132 14.47 3.62 -8.84
N ASN A 133 14.99 3.82 -10.06
CA ASN A 133 14.90 5.11 -10.75
C ASN A 133 13.44 5.53 -11.01
N ALA A 134 12.57 4.58 -11.36
CA ALA A 134 11.14 4.84 -11.54
C ALA A 134 10.48 5.26 -10.21
N VAL A 135 10.83 4.61 -9.10
CA VAL A 135 10.31 4.95 -7.77
C VAL A 135 10.81 6.32 -7.32
N GLU A 136 12.08 6.66 -7.51
CA GLU A 136 12.62 7.99 -7.16
C GLU A 136 11.85 9.11 -7.86
N LYS A 137 11.60 8.99 -9.17
CA LYS A 137 10.78 9.95 -9.92
C LYS A 137 9.34 10.03 -9.43
N LEU A 138 8.76 8.90 -9.01
CA LEU A 138 7.42 8.85 -8.44
C LEU A 138 7.37 9.52 -7.06
N LEU A 139 8.44 9.40 -6.26
CA LEU A 139 8.55 10.03 -4.94
C LEU A 139 8.64 11.55 -5.05
N ASP A 140 9.43 12.05 -5.98
CA ASP A 140 9.51 13.50 -6.26
C ASP A 140 8.13 14.04 -6.67
N GLU A 141 7.44 13.34 -7.58
CA GLU A 141 6.10 13.75 -7.97
C GLU A 141 5.08 13.64 -6.82
N LEU A 142 5.17 12.61 -5.98
CA LEU A 142 4.29 12.46 -4.82
C LEU A 142 4.51 13.61 -3.82
N ALA A 143 5.74 14.07 -3.65
CA ALA A 143 6.06 15.22 -2.82
C ALA A 143 5.44 16.51 -3.39
N ASP A 144 5.56 16.73 -4.70
CA ASP A 144 5.04 17.92 -5.38
C ASP A 144 3.51 18.05 -5.29
N ILE A 145 2.78 16.93 -5.36
CA ILE A 145 1.32 16.92 -5.27
C ILE A 145 0.79 16.87 -3.82
N GLY A 146 1.67 16.95 -2.82
CA GLY A 146 1.29 17.01 -1.40
C GLY A 146 0.96 15.65 -0.77
N GLY A 147 1.64 14.58 -1.20
CA GLY A 147 1.55 13.26 -0.57
C GLY A 147 1.99 13.23 0.89
N ASP A 148 1.69 12.14 1.60
CA ASP A 148 2.02 12.01 3.01
C ASP A 148 3.55 11.95 3.21
N ARG A 149 4.11 13.00 3.80
CA ARG A 149 5.55 13.12 4.09
C ARG A 149 6.12 11.89 4.81
N TYR A 150 5.35 11.27 5.71
CA TYR A 150 5.83 10.11 6.46
C TYR A 150 5.89 8.86 5.59
N LEU A 151 4.94 8.72 4.67
CA LEU A 151 4.92 7.62 3.73
C LEU A 151 6.04 7.78 2.68
N ILE A 152 6.30 9.00 2.22
CA ILE A 152 7.43 9.31 1.33
C ILE A 152 8.76 8.88 1.98
N SER A 153 9.01 9.24 3.25
CA SER A 153 10.21 8.80 3.96
C SER A 153 10.32 7.28 4.11
N VAL A 154 9.19 6.59 4.28
CA VAL A 154 9.16 5.12 4.35
C VAL A 154 9.50 4.50 2.99
N PHE A 155 8.94 5.00 1.89
CA PHE A 155 9.27 4.51 0.55
C PHE A 155 10.73 4.78 0.16
N GLN A 156 11.26 5.96 0.49
CA GLN A 156 12.69 6.26 0.32
C GLN A 156 13.58 5.25 1.07
N ALA A 157 13.19 4.90 2.30
CA ALA A 157 13.91 3.89 3.07
C ALA A 157 13.87 2.51 2.40
N TYR A 158 12.72 2.10 1.86
CA TYR A 158 12.62 0.84 1.11
C TYR A 158 13.46 0.84 -0.18
N CYS A 159 13.50 1.95 -0.94
CA CYS A 159 14.40 2.09 -2.10
C CYS A 159 15.86 1.89 -1.72
N ASN A 160 16.31 2.56 -0.66
CA ASN A 160 17.69 2.42 -0.19
C ASN A 160 18.00 1.00 0.28
N MET A 161 17.04 0.33 0.95
CA MET A 161 17.18 -1.07 1.34
C MET A 161 17.29 -1.99 0.12
N ALA A 162 16.53 -1.72 -0.94
CA ALA A 162 16.56 -2.48 -2.19
C ALA A 162 17.95 -2.46 -2.87
N THR A 163 18.74 -1.39 -2.70
CA THR A 163 20.13 -1.32 -3.23
C THR A 163 21.10 -2.30 -2.56
N ARG A 164 20.72 -2.89 -1.41
CA ARG A 164 21.59 -3.71 -0.53
C ARG A 164 22.88 -3.01 -0.07
N ASN A 165 22.98 -1.69 -0.19
CA ASN A 165 24.11 -0.95 0.35
C ASN A 165 23.99 -0.83 1.87
N ARG A 166 24.96 -1.37 2.61
CA ARG A 166 24.96 -1.36 4.08
C ARG A 166 24.87 0.07 4.65
N THR A 167 25.61 1.02 4.10
CA THR A 167 25.60 2.41 4.61
C THR A 167 24.24 3.06 4.39
N GLY A 168 23.66 2.87 3.19
CA GLY A 168 22.32 3.36 2.86
C GLY A 168 21.24 2.75 3.77
N ILE A 169 21.33 1.46 4.09
CA ILE A 169 20.39 0.81 5.03
C ILE A 169 20.52 1.42 6.44
N GLU A 170 21.74 1.65 6.92
CA GLU A 170 21.97 2.27 8.24
C GLU A 170 21.43 3.70 8.30
N GLU A 171 21.69 4.50 7.27
CA GLU A 171 21.17 5.88 7.16
C GLU A 171 19.64 5.91 7.11
N SER A 172 19.01 5.05 6.30
CA SER A 172 17.55 4.95 6.21
C SER A 172 16.91 4.56 7.54
N VAL A 173 17.51 3.61 8.27
CA VAL A 173 17.04 3.23 9.61
C VAL A 173 17.18 4.39 10.59
N GLU A 174 18.29 5.13 10.56
CA GLU A 174 18.51 6.29 11.43
C GLU A 174 17.51 7.42 11.14
N ASN A 175 17.26 7.73 9.87
CA ASN A 175 16.32 8.76 9.45
C ASN A 175 14.88 8.43 9.90
N LEU A 176 14.45 7.18 9.74
CA LEU A 176 13.15 6.74 10.25
C LEU A 176 13.10 6.74 11.79
N GLN A 177 14.19 6.41 12.48
CA GLN A 177 14.26 6.51 13.94
C GLN A 177 14.11 7.96 14.43
N LYS A 178 14.75 8.92 13.76
CA LYS A 178 14.56 10.36 14.02
C LYS A 178 13.11 10.79 13.79
N MET A 179 12.48 10.28 12.73
CA MET A 179 11.08 10.56 12.41
C MET A 179 10.13 10.10 13.53
N ILE A 180 10.25 8.85 14.00
CA ILE A 180 9.39 8.32 15.08
C ILE A 180 9.73 8.91 16.47
N ALA A 181 10.94 9.45 16.65
CA ALA A 181 11.36 10.14 17.86
C ALA A 181 10.89 11.61 17.91
N SER A 182 10.33 12.12 16.82
CA SER A 182 9.79 13.48 16.76
C SER A 182 8.62 13.68 17.73
N GLN A 183 8.28 14.95 18.01
CA GLN A 183 7.17 15.30 18.89
C GLN A 183 5.79 14.96 18.31
N ASP A 184 5.70 14.65 17.01
CA ASP A 184 4.43 14.30 16.38
C ASP A 184 3.98 12.90 16.80
N ALA A 185 2.83 12.83 17.48
CA ALA A 185 2.19 11.59 17.90
C ALA A 185 1.87 10.66 16.72
N ARG A 186 1.52 11.22 15.54
CA ARG A 186 1.27 10.42 14.33
C ARG A 186 2.55 9.73 13.86
N ALA A 187 3.67 10.44 13.86
CA ALA A 187 4.96 9.91 13.44
C ALA A 187 5.43 8.80 14.39
N ARG A 188 5.26 9.01 15.70
CA ARG A 188 5.65 8.05 16.73
C ARG A 188 5.09 6.67 16.47
N ASP A 189 3.78 6.56 16.26
CA ASP A 189 3.08 5.28 16.09
C ASP A 189 2.68 5.01 14.63
N PHE A 190 3.47 5.56 13.68
CA PHE A 190 3.30 5.31 12.27
C PHE A 190 3.77 3.88 11.92
N VAL A 191 2.80 2.99 11.74
CA VAL A 191 3.05 1.55 11.55
C VAL A 191 4.00 1.25 10.38
N PRO A 192 3.85 1.85 9.19
CA PRO A 192 4.76 1.56 8.07
C PRO A 192 6.22 1.85 8.40
N ALA A 193 6.50 2.90 9.18
CA ALA A 193 7.87 3.21 9.60
C ALA A 193 8.43 2.21 10.61
N LEU A 194 7.61 1.74 11.56
CA LEU A 194 8.03 0.72 12.52
C LEU A 194 8.41 -0.58 11.83
N VAL A 195 7.64 -0.96 10.80
CA VAL A 195 7.91 -2.14 9.98
C VAL A 195 9.18 -1.94 9.15
N ALA A 196 9.32 -0.80 8.45
CA ALA A 196 10.51 -0.50 7.65
C ALA A 196 11.80 -0.46 8.48
N ILE A 197 11.78 0.16 9.67
CA ILE A 197 12.91 0.15 10.62
C ILE A 197 13.29 -1.29 10.98
N SER A 198 12.29 -2.12 11.27
CA SER A 198 12.50 -3.52 11.64
C SER A 198 13.12 -4.32 10.49
N THR A 199 12.60 -4.14 9.27
CA THR A 199 13.14 -4.74 8.05
C THR A 199 14.61 -4.36 7.85
N GLY A 200 14.95 -3.07 7.89
CA GLY A 200 16.34 -2.61 7.77
C GLY A 200 17.26 -3.16 8.87
N LEU A 201 16.79 -3.20 10.13
CA LEU A 201 17.55 -3.80 11.22
C LEU A 201 17.78 -5.31 11.05
N ILE A 202 16.81 -6.04 10.50
CA ILE A 202 16.94 -7.46 10.16
C ILE A 202 17.99 -7.65 9.05
N MET A 203 17.96 -6.82 7.99
CA MET A 203 18.98 -6.83 6.94
C MET A 203 20.39 -6.56 7.49
N LEU A 204 20.50 -5.72 8.52
CA LEU A 204 21.75 -5.45 9.24
C LEU A 204 22.12 -6.50 10.29
N LYS A 205 21.34 -7.59 10.42
CA LYS A 205 21.50 -8.67 11.42
C LYS A 205 21.38 -8.18 12.88
N LYS A 206 20.66 -7.09 13.12
CA LYS A 206 20.40 -6.48 14.44
C LYS A 206 19.03 -6.92 15.02
N TYR A 207 18.77 -8.23 15.06
CA TYR A 207 17.46 -8.83 15.38
C TYR A 207 16.85 -8.37 16.72
N GLY A 208 17.66 -8.27 17.77
CA GLY A 208 17.17 -7.85 19.10
C GLY A 208 16.56 -6.44 19.09
N LYS A 209 17.16 -5.51 18.33
CA LYS A 209 16.63 -4.15 18.16
C LYS A 209 15.38 -4.15 17.29
N ALA A 210 15.35 -4.93 16.21
CA ALA A 210 14.19 -5.06 15.34
C ALA A 210 12.93 -5.50 16.11
N LYS A 211 13.07 -6.50 17.00
CA LYS A 211 11.96 -7.02 17.81
C LYS A 211 11.30 -5.94 18.70
N ASN A 212 12.06 -4.95 19.17
CA ASN A 212 11.51 -3.87 20.00
C ASN A 212 10.55 -2.97 19.22
N PHE A 213 10.82 -2.75 17.93
CA PHE A 213 9.92 -1.99 17.05
C PHE A 213 8.71 -2.83 16.63
N LEU A 214 8.90 -4.10 16.28
CA LEU A 214 7.81 -5.02 15.92
C LEU A 214 6.82 -5.25 17.07
N LYS A 215 7.28 -5.28 18.32
CA LYS A 215 6.36 -5.36 19.49
C LYS A 215 5.32 -4.23 19.51
N ARG A 216 5.66 -3.05 18.98
CA ARG A 216 4.76 -1.89 18.92
C ARG A 216 3.66 -2.06 17.85
N THR A 217 3.83 -2.96 16.88
CA THR A 217 2.83 -3.27 15.85
C THR A 217 1.92 -4.46 16.21
N THR A 218 2.16 -5.14 17.34
CA THR A 218 1.37 -6.33 17.77
C THR A 218 -0.05 -6.00 18.22
N ARG A 219 -0.30 -4.78 18.70
CA ARG A 219 -1.60 -4.34 19.22
C ARG A 219 -2.05 -3.05 18.52
N PRO A 220 -2.34 -3.10 17.21
CA PRO A 220 -2.76 -1.91 16.48
C PRO A 220 -4.14 -1.46 16.94
N THR A 221 -4.37 -0.16 16.96
CA THR A 221 -5.72 0.40 17.10
C THR A 221 -6.57 0.02 15.89
N GLU A 222 -7.88 0.04 16.05
CA GLU A 222 -8.83 -0.25 14.97
C GLU A 222 -8.60 0.68 13.74
N LYS A 223 -8.25 1.94 13.97
CA LYS A 223 -7.89 2.88 12.89
C LYS A 223 -6.62 2.45 12.16
N GLN A 224 -5.57 2.07 12.89
CA GLN A 224 -4.31 1.60 12.30
C GLN A 224 -4.51 0.30 11.54
N PHE A 225 -5.28 -0.64 12.08
CA PHE A 225 -5.59 -1.90 11.40
C PHE A 225 -6.30 -1.66 10.07
N ARG A 226 -7.26 -0.73 10.03
CA ARG A 226 -7.94 -0.38 8.77
C ARG A 226 -7.03 0.28 7.74
N MET A 227 -6.07 1.10 8.16
CA MET A 227 -5.20 1.88 7.26
C MET A 227 -3.95 1.12 6.80
N PHE A 228 -3.33 0.33 7.67
CA PHE A 228 -2.00 -0.25 7.47
C PHE A 228 -2.02 -1.78 7.63
N GLN A 229 -3.11 -2.43 7.23
CA GLN A 229 -3.26 -3.87 7.41
C GLN A 229 -2.11 -4.66 6.79
N ASP A 230 -1.70 -4.31 5.57
CA ASP A 230 -0.65 -5.01 4.83
C ASP A 230 0.71 -4.86 5.56
N ASP A 231 1.03 -3.66 6.06
CA ASP A 231 2.23 -3.42 6.88
C ASP A 231 2.19 -4.20 8.21
N ILE A 232 1.03 -4.27 8.86
CA ILE A 232 0.86 -5.03 10.12
C ILE A 232 1.12 -6.51 9.87
N LEU A 233 0.55 -7.06 8.80
CA LEU A 233 0.78 -8.45 8.40
C LEU A 233 2.26 -8.69 8.09
N ALA A 234 2.91 -7.80 7.35
CA ALA A 234 4.34 -7.87 7.10
C ALA A 234 5.15 -7.86 8.40
N GLY A 235 4.81 -6.98 9.34
CA GLY A 235 5.43 -6.92 10.66
C GLY A 235 5.25 -8.21 11.47
N TRP A 236 4.10 -8.88 11.36
CA TRP A 236 3.87 -10.18 12.00
C TRP A 236 4.68 -11.30 11.36
N LEU A 237 4.79 -11.31 10.03
CA LEU A 237 5.63 -12.26 9.30
C LEU A 237 7.11 -12.12 9.68
N LEU A 238 7.59 -10.89 9.90
CA LEU A 238 8.96 -10.64 10.37
C LEU A 238 9.24 -11.13 11.81
N MET A 239 8.19 -11.43 12.59
CA MET A 239 8.33 -11.98 13.95
C MET A 239 8.25 -13.51 14.00
N ALA A 240 7.70 -14.13 12.95
CA ALA A 240 7.56 -15.58 12.83
C ALA A 240 8.92 -16.24 12.56
#